data_AF-V4RIB9-F1
#
_entry.id   AF-V4RIB9-F1
#
_cell.length_a   1.000
_cell.length_b   1.000
_cell.length_c   1.000
_cell.angle_alpha   90.00
_cell.angle_beta   90.00
_cell.angle_gamma   90.00
#
_symmetry.space_group_name_H-M   'P 1'
#
loop_
_entity.id
_entity.type
_entity.pdbx_description
1 polymer ?
#
loop_
_entity_poly.entity_id
_entity_poly.type
_entity_poly.pdbx_seq_one_letter_code
_entity_poly.pdbx_strand_id
1 'polypeptide(L)'
;MSGSAGAIEDCSAEKKRSLRVRYVYGMIFLMYILLAWLVRDYGQKFLPQLHYVKACGAGGNNCFRMLGVLRVSLGCFIFFFLMFLSTCSTRKLDEVRSNWHSGCWVLKSFLLIASMAVPFFFPSDYMQIYGELARAGAGIFLLLQLVSVIEFIVWWNKYWTPDDEKKSCSLGLFMSTIFYVASILGIALMYYLYAPRLACAINIFFITWTAILVLVMMIISLHSLVNRGLLSSGIMASYIVFLCWSALRSEPPYEKCNVQKQVNSNADWTTILSFLIAIGTIVMSTFSTGIDSQSFQFRKDEVQEEDDIPYKYGIFHLIFSLGAMYFAMLFLSWNLLNPAKEWSIDVGWASTWVKILNEWLAATIYLWKLISPVVRQPKVHQEPMQQSDDSILP
;
A
#
# COMPACT_ATOMS: atom_id res chain seq x y z
N MET A 1 45.58 -7.05 -10.99
CA MET A 1 44.51 -8.02 -10.65
C MET A 1 44.09 -7.97 -9.17
N SER A 2 44.98 -7.70 -8.20
CA SER A 2 44.61 -7.56 -6.78
C SER A 2 43.71 -6.35 -6.46
N GLY A 3 43.86 -5.19 -7.14
CA GLY A 3 43.05 -3.99 -6.88
C GLY A 3 41.59 -4.06 -7.33
N SER A 4 41.27 -4.84 -8.37
CA SER A 4 39.89 -4.98 -8.87
C SER A 4 39.05 -5.92 -8.00
N ALA A 5 39.66 -6.97 -7.46
CA ALA A 5 38.97 -7.90 -6.56
C ALA A 5 38.60 -7.23 -5.23
N GLY A 6 39.49 -6.40 -4.67
CA GLY A 6 39.22 -5.65 -3.44
C GLY A 6 38.10 -4.62 -3.60
N ALA A 7 38.03 -3.92 -4.73
CA ALA A 7 36.96 -2.94 -5.00
C ALA A 7 35.57 -3.60 -5.15
N ILE A 8 35.50 -4.77 -5.80
CA ILE A 8 34.26 -5.53 -5.95
C ILE A 8 33.77 -6.08 -4.59
N GLU A 9 34.69 -6.55 -3.75
CA GLU A 9 34.37 -7.05 -2.41
C GLU A 9 33.84 -5.93 -1.49
N ASP A 10 34.43 -4.74 -1.56
CA ASP A 10 33.99 -3.57 -0.78
C ASP A 10 32.61 -3.08 -1.23
N CYS A 11 32.38 -2.96 -2.55
CA CYS A 11 31.09 -2.60 -3.12
C CYS A 11 29.97 -3.58 -2.71
N SER A 12 30.26 -4.89 -2.72
CA SER A 12 29.34 -5.93 -2.26
C SER A 12 28.99 -5.79 -0.77
N ALA A 13 29.97 -5.45 0.07
CA ALA A 13 29.77 -5.21 1.50
C ALA A 13 28.89 -3.97 1.75
N GLU A 14 29.12 -2.87 1.04
CA GLU A 14 28.31 -1.65 1.11
C GLU A 14 26.87 -1.89 0.65
N LYS A 15 26.68 -2.63 -0.44
CA LYS A 15 25.35 -3.02 -0.94
C LYS A 15 24.57 -3.83 0.11
N LYS A 16 25.22 -4.82 0.75
CA LYS A 16 24.62 -5.59 1.86
C LYS A 16 24.31 -4.71 3.07
N ARG A 17 25.16 -3.73 3.39
CA ARG A 17 24.91 -2.74 4.44
C ARG A 17 23.67 -1.91 4.12
N SER A 18 23.56 -1.35 2.93
CA SER A 18 22.40 -0.60 2.46
C SER A 18 21.09 -1.41 2.54
N LEU A 19 21.14 -2.69 2.14
CA LEU A 19 20.00 -3.61 2.26
C LEU A 19 19.56 -3.83 3.71
N ARG A 20 20.51 -4.03 4.64
CA ARG A 20 20.20 -4.20 6.07
C ARG A 20 19.58 -2.96 6.70
N VAL A 21 20.02 -1.77 6.28
CA VAL A 21 19.56 -0.48 6.84
C VAL A 21 18.07 -0.24 6.55
N ARG A 22 17.51 -0.77 5.45
CA ARG A 22 16.06 -0.72 5.18
C ARG A 22 15.24 -1.27 6.34
N TYR A 23 15.65 -2.38 6.92
CA TYR A 23 14.96 -3.00 8.06
C TYR A 23 15.02 -2.12 9.30
N VAL A 24 16.12 -1.41 9.52
CA VAL A 24 16.24 -0.45 10.62
C VAL A 24 15.22 0.68 10.46
N TYR A 25 15.06 1.23 9.25
CA TYR A 25 14.01 2.21 8.97
C TYR A 25 12.60 1.63 9.14
N GLY A 26 12.38 0.37 8.73
CA GLY A 26 11.15 -0.38 9.01
C GLY A 26 10.84 -0.47 10.51
N MET A 27 11.84 -0.77 11.34
CA MET A 27 11.71 -0.83 12.80
C MET A 27 11.46 0.54 13.43
N ILE A 28 12.13 1.60 12.94
CA ILE A 28 11.87 2.98 13.37
C ILE A 28 10.41 3.35 13.07
N PHE A 29 9.92 3.02 11.87
CA PHE A 29 8.53 3.28 11.48
C PHE A 29 7.52 2.51 12.35
N LEU A 30 7.79 1.23 12.63
CA LEU A 30 7.00 0.44 13.59
C LEU A 30 6.98 1.10 14.98
N MET A 31 8.13 1.58 15.47
CA MET A 31 8.21 2.27 16.75
C MET A 31 7.33 3.53 16.78
N TYR A 32 7.30 4.32 15.70
CA TYR A 32 6.39 5.47 15.57
C TYR A 32 4.92 5.05 15.62
N ILE A 33 4.54 3.95 14.95
CA ILE A 33 3.17 3.44 14.97
C ILE A 33 2.78 2.99 16.38
N LEU A 34 3.65 2.24 17.06
CA LEU A 34 3.42 1.82 18.44
C LEU A 34 3.33 3.01 19.38
N LEU A 35 4.16 4.05 19.20
CA LEU A 35 4.05 5.27 19.98
C LEU A 35 2.74 6.02 19.70
N ALA A 36 2.33 6.14 18.43
CA ALA A 36 1.07 6.77 18.07
C ALA A 36 -0.11 6.04 18.70
N TRP A 37 -0.07 4.70 18.71
CA TRP A 37 -1.04 3.87 19.42
C TRP A 37 -1.04 4.14 20.93
N LEU A 38 0.13 4.11 21.58
CA LEU A 38 0.25 4.36 23.02
C LEU A 38 -0.27 5.75 23.40
N VAL A 39 0.08 6.78 22.62
CA VAL A 39 -0.42 8.14 22.83
C VAL A 39 -1.93 8.21 22.65
N ARG A 40 -2.50 7.55 21.63
CA ARG A 40 -3.94 7.54 21.38
C ARG A 40 -4.71 6.88 22.53
N ASP A 41 -4.34 5.66 22.90
CA ASP A 41 -5.17 4.85 23.81
C ASP A 41 -4.85 5.14 25.28
N TYR A 42 -3.60 5.49 25.61
CA TYR A 42 -3.13 5.65 27.00
C TYR A 42 -2.56 7.01 27.33
N GLY A 43 -2.32 7.89 26.35
CA GLY A 43 -1.57 9.14 26.56
C GLY A 43 -2.17 10.06 27.62
N GLN A 44 -3.49 10.08 27.80
CA GLN A 44 -4.15 10.92 28.80
C GLN A 44 -3.79 10.54 30.24
N LYS A 45 -3.49 9.26 30.50
CA LYS A 45 -3.07 8.78 31.83
C LYS A 45 -1.63 9.19 32.15
N PHE A 46 -0.76 9.23 31.13
CA PHE A 46 0.68 9.46 31.30
C PHE A 46 1.11 10.92 31.12
N LEU A 47 0.37 11.72 30.33
CA LEU A 47 0.79 13.06 29.92
C LEU A 47 -0.24 14.15 30.25
N PRO A 48 -0.77 14.25 31.49
CA PRO A 48 -1.80 15.23 31.84
C PRO A 48 -1.32 16.69 31.80
N GLN A 49 0.00 16.93 31.80
CA GLN A 49 0.62 18.26 31.92
C GLN A 49 0.90 18.97 30.57
N LEU A 50 0.64 18.34 29.42
CA LEU A 50 1.02 18.93 28.13
C LEU A 50 0.07 20.07 27.69
N HIS A 51 0.63 21.09 27.04
CA HIS A 51 -0.08 22.31 26.64
C HIS A 51 -1.33 22.05 25.78
N TYR A 52 -1.30 21.03 24.92
CA TYR A 52 -2.45 20.69 24.08
C TYR A 52 -3.58 19.97 24.83
N VAL A 53 -3.32 19.43 26.03
CA VAL A 53 -4.37 18.90 26.92
C VAL A 53 -5.26 20.05 27.36
N LYS A 54 -4.67 21.21 27.67
CA LYS A 54 -5.42 22.45 27.96
C LYS A 54 -6.16 22.95 26.72
N ALA A 55 -5.55 22.89 25.53
CA ALA A 55 -6.17 23.30 24.28
C ALA A 55 -7.42 22.47 23.93
N CYS A 56 -7.45 21.18 24.30
CA CYS A 56 -8.63 20.36 24.10
C CYS A 56 -9.80 20.73 25.02
N GLY A 57 -9.58 21.42 26.15
CA GLY A 57 -10.64 21.94 27.02
C GLY A 57 -11.80 20.94 27.25
N ALA A 58 -13.04 21.40 27.05
CA ALA A 58 -14.25 20.58 27.09
C ALA A 58 -14.43 19.63 25.86
N GLY A 59 -13.57 19.73 24.85
CA GLY A 59 -13.56 18.87 23.65
C GLY A 59 -13.23 17.39 23.91
N GLY A 60 -12.93 17.04 25.15
CA GLY A 60 -12.92 15.67 25.64
C GLY A 60 -11.82 14.78 25.09
N ASN A 61 -11.91 13.48 25.39
CA ASN A 61 -10.87 12.48 25.07
C ASN A 61 -10.64 12.31 23.55
N ASN A 62 -11.63 12.64 22.72
CA ASN A 62 -11.53 12.54 21.27
C ASN A 62 -10.54 13.56 20.69
N CYS A 63 -10.57 14.81 21.16
CA CYS A 63 -9.60 15.83 20.75
C CYS A 63 -8.16 15.41 21.10
N PHE A 64 -7.95 14.86 22.29
CA PHE A 64 -6.64 14.39 22.74
C PHE A 64 -6.11 13.26 21.85
N ARG A 65 -6.96 12.26 21.58
CA ARG A 65 -6.66 11.12 20.68
C ARG A 65 -6.23 11.59 19.30
N MET A 66 -7.03 12.47 18.70
CA MET A 66 -6.78 12.99 17.36
C MET A 66 -5.47 13.76 17.29
N LEU A 67 -5.30 14.77 18.14
CA LEU A 67 -4.10 15.60 18.12
C LEU A 67 -2.83 14.82 18.52
N GLY A 68 -2.94 13.83 19.40
CA GLY A 68 -1.82 12.97 19.80
C GLY A 68 -1.28 12.15 18.64
N VAL A 69 -2.16 11.47 17.89
CA VAL A 69 -1.79 10.70 16.69
C VAL A 69 -1.19 11.61 15.63
N LEU A 70 -1.80 12.77 15.36
CA LEU A 70 -1.31 13.71 14.35
C LEU A 70 0.09 14.25 14.68
N ARG A 71 0.40 14.51 15.95
CA ARG A 71 1.75 14.95 16.35
C ARG A 71 2.81 13.89 16.13
N VAL A 72 2.55 12.65 16.56
CA VAL A 72 3.50 11.54 16.37
C VAL A 72 3.69 11.25 14.87
N SER A 73 2.60 11.29 14.10
CA SER A 73 2.63 11.15 12.64
C SER A 73 3.41 12.27 11.97
N LEU A 74 3.20 13.53 12.35
CA LEU A 74 3.95 14.66 11.80
C LEU A 74 5.45 14.52 12.10
N GLY A 75 5.82 14.05 13.30
CA GLY A 75 7.21 13.81 13.64
C GLY A 75 7.85 12.72 12.79
N CYS A 76 7.12 11.63 12.56
CA CYS A 76 7.52 10.57 11.64
C CYS A 76 7.65 11.09 10.19
N PHE A 77 6.67 11.85 9.72
CA PHE A 77 6.70 12.50 8.41
C PHE A 77 7.93 13.39 8.25
N ILE A 78 8.21 14.29 9.20
CA ILE A 78 9.36 15.20 9.16
C ILE A 78 10.67 14.41 9.07
N PHE A 79 10.84 13.37 9.89
CA PHE A 79 12.04 12.53 9.85
C PHE A 79 12.29 11.93 8.46
N PHE A 80 11.29 11.21 7.94
CA PHE A 80 11.42 10.52 6.66
C PHE A 80 11.47 11.51 5.48
N PHE A 81 10.80 12.65 5.58
CA PHE A 81 10.84 13.68 4.55
C PHE A 81 12.22 14.38 4.50
N LEU A 82 12.85 14.66 5.64
CA LEU A 82 14.24 15.17 5.66
C LEU A 82 15.23 14.12 5.13
N MET A 83 15.01 12.84 5.43
CA MET A 83 15.77 11.75 4.81
C MET A 83 15.56 11.67 3.31
N PHE A 84 14.34 11.92 2.81
CA PHE A 84 14.05 12.02 1.38
C PHE A 84 14.83 13.18 0.74
N LEU A 85 14.72 14.39 1.28
CA LEU A 85 15.39 15.58 0.73
C LEU A 85 16.92 15.41 0.68
N SER A 86 17.51 14.75 1.68
CA SER A 86 18.95 14.52 1.76
C SER A 86 19.46 13.37 0.88
N THR A 87 18.58 12.50 0.36
CA THR A 87 18.96 11.29 -0.41
C THR A 87 18.31 11.19 -1.80
N CYS A 88 17.53 12.19 -2.23
CA CYS A 88 16.72 12.13 -3.46
C CYS A 88 17.53 12.03 -4.76
N SER A 89 18.78 12.51 -4.78
CA SER A 89 19.65 12.46 -5.96
C SER A 89 20.87 11.56 -5.80
N THR A 90 20.79 10.54 -4.95
CA THR A 90 21.84 9.51 -4.85
C THR A 90 21.73 8.53 -6.01
N ARG A 91 22.85 8.24 -6.69
CA ARG A 91 22.92 7.22 -7.74
C ARG A 91 23.92 6.11 -7.41
N LYS A 92 25.09 6.48 -6.88
CA LYS A 92 26.19 5.56 -6.58
C LYS A 92 26.36 5.28 -5.09
N LEU A 93 27.00 4.15 -4.77
CA LEU A 93 27.22 3.69 -3.39
C LEU A 93 28.30 4.48 -2.63
N ASP A 94 29.31 4.99 -3.34
CA ASP A 94 30.46 5.75 -2.82
C ASP A 94 30.13 7.21 -2.46
N GLU A 95 28.98 7.72 -2.93
CA GLU A 95 28.53 9.07 -2.64
C GLU A 95 28.34 9.34 -1.13
N VAL A 96 28.69 10.55 -0.68
CA VAL A 96 28.45 11.00 0.71
C VAL A 96 27.00 10.81 1.15
N ARG A 97 26.05 10.98 0.23
CA ARG A 97 24.61 10.80 0.49
C ARG A 97 24.23 9.33 0.73
N SER A 98 24.93 8.38 0.10
CA SER A 98 24.79 6.95 0.35
C SER A 98 25.32 6.59 1.75
N ASN A 99 26.47 7.15 2.13
CA ASN A 99 26.98 7.00 3.50
C ASN A 99 26.04 7.66 4.52
N TRP A 100 25.45 8.82 4.22
CA TRP A 100 24.39 9.41 5.04
C TRP A 100 23.19 8.47 5.17
N HIS A 101 22.73 7.83 4.08
CA HIS A 101 21.62 6.87 4.13
C HIS A 101 21.94 5.64 5.00
N SER A 102 23.13 5.06 4.85
CA SER A 102 23.53 3.77 5.44
C SER A 102 24.27 3.88 6.79
N GLY A 103 24.68 5.08 7.16
CA GLY A 103 25.55 5.37 8.31
C GLY A 103 25.09 6.55 9.15
N CYS A 104 26.04 7.26 9.76
CA CYS A 104 25.82 8.48 10.56
C CYS A 104 24.66 8.38 11.58
N TRP A 105 24.54 7.24 12.26
CA TRP A 105 23.41 6.96 13.17
C TRP A 105 23.29 7.95 14.33
N VAL A 106 24.41 8.44 14.87
CA VAL A 106 24.40 9.44 15.96
C VAL A 106 23.66 10.70 15.53
N LEU A 107 23.99 11.25 14.36
CA LEU A 107 23.32 12.45 13.84
C LEU A 107 21.85 12.18 13.51
N LYS A 108 21.53 10.99 12.98
CA LYS A 108 20.14 10.56 12.76
C LYS A 108 19.35 10.40 14.05
N SER A 109 19.97 9.93 15.13
CA SER A 109 19.32 9.82 16.43
C SER A 109 18.92 11.20 16.95
N PHE A 110 19.79 12.21 16.81
CA PHE A 110 19.42 13.60 17.11
C PHE A 110 18.29 14.10 16.21
N LEU A 111 18.37 13.82 14.91
CA LEU A 111 17.32 14.19 13.95
C LEU A 111 15.98 13.55 14.31
N LEU A 112 15.98 12.28 14.71
CA LEU A 112 14.79 11.51 15.11
C LEU A 112 14.14 12.06 16.37
N ILE A 113 14.95 12.42 17.38
CA ILE A 113 14.45 13.02 18.62
C ILE A 113 13.89 14.42 18.33
N ALA A 114 14.61 15.23 17.55
CA ALA A 114 14.18 16.57 17.18
C ALA A 114 12.88 16.54 16.37
N SER A 115 12.79 15.67 15.36
CA SER A 115 11.57 15.52 14.55
C SER A 115 10.38 15.07 15.38
N MET A 116 10.57 14.23 16.39
CA MET A 116 9.51 13.85 17.32
C MET A 116 9.09 15.01 18.23
N ALA A 117 10.03 15.82 18.71
CA ALA A 117 9.75 16.90 19.64
C ALA A 117 9.05 18.11 19.00
N VAL A 118 9.45 18.49 17.78
CA VAL A 118 8.96 19.70 17.07
C VAL A 118 7.43 19.79 17.00
N PRO A 119 6.67 18.74 16.60
CA PRO A 119 5.21 18.77 16.53
C PRO A 119 4.49 19.13 17.84
N PHE A 120 5.12 18.93 19.00
CA PHE A 120 4.53 19.27 20.30
C PHE A 120 4.54 20.77 20.60
N PHE A 121 5.37 21.55 19.89
CA PHE A 121 5.37 23.00 19.99
C PHE A 121 4.34 23.67 19.08
N PHE A 122 3.74 22.92 18.14
CA PHE A 122 2.74 23.45 17.23
C PHE A 122 1.35 23.55 17.88
N PRO A 123 0.66 24.71 17.73
CA PRO A 123 -0.73 24.88 18.18
C PRO A 123 -1.70 23.87 17.55
N SER A 124 -2.86 23.69 18.18
CA SER A 124 -3.90 22.74 17.73
C SER A 124 -4.41 23.01 16.32
N ASP A 125 -4.49 24.28 15.91
CA ASP A 125 -5.08 24.66 14.62
C ASP A 125 -4.20 24.20 13.46
N TYR A 126 -2.86 24.30 13.62
CA TYR A 126 -1.90 23.76 12.66
C TYR A 126 -1.97 22.25 12.55
N MET A 127 -2.25 21.55 13.65
CA MET A 127 -2.42 20.09 13.61
C MET A 127 -3.66 19.70 12.80
N GLN A 128 -4.75 20.47 12.86
CA GLN A 128 -5.94 20.19 12.04
C GLN A 128 -5.64 20.37 10.55
N ILE A 129 -4.92 21.44 10.19
CA ILE A 129 -4.44 21.66 8.81
C ILE A 129 -3.55 20.48 8.36
N TYR A 130 -2.62 20.04 9.22
CA TYR A 130 -1.83 18.86 8.95
C TYR A 130 -2.70 17.60 8.80
N GLY A 131 -3.78 17.45 9.57
CA GLY A 131 -4.71 16.34 9.44
C GLY A 131 -5.38 16.27 8.06
N GLU A 132 -5.78 17.42 7.51
CA GLU A 132 -6.31 17.53 6.15
C GLU A 132 -5.24 17.21 5.09
N LEU A 133 -4.03 17.75 5.27
CA LEU A 133 -2.87 17.42 4.41
C LEU A 133 -2.54 15.93 4.45
N ALA A 134 -2.55 15.32 5.64
CA ALA A 134 -2.30 13.91 5.85
C ALA A 134 -3.38 13.04 5.20
N ARG A 135 -4.64 13.51 5.12
CA ARG A 135 -5.68 12.83 4.35
C ARG A 135 -5.35 12.76 2.87
N ALA A 136 -4.89 13.87 2.28
CA ALA A 136 -4.46 13.91 0.88
C ALA A 136 -3.21 13.03 0.66
N GLY A 137 -2.21 13.13 1.55
CA GLY A 137 -0.99 12.33 1.48
C GLY A 137 -1.24 10.83 1.63
N ALA A 138 -2.17 10.44 2.50
CA ALA A 138 -2.62 9.05 2.65
C ALA A 138 -3.29 8.53 1.37
N GLY A 139 -4.04 9.37 0.65
CA GLY A 139 -4.58 9.04 -0.67
C GLY A 139 -3.48 8.78 -1.71
N ILE A 140 -2.44 9.62 -1.72
CA ILE A 140 -1.26 9.43 -2.59
C ILE A 140 -0.53 8.13 -2.22
N PHE A 141 -0.35 7.85 -0.93
CA PHE A 141 0.24 6.60 -0.45
C PHE A 141 -0.52 5.39 -0.97
N LEU A 142 -1.86 5.38 -0.85
CA LEU A 142 -2.71 4.28 -1.33
C LEU A 142 -2.56 4.05 -2.83
N LEU A 143 -2.47 5.11 -3.64
CA LEU A 143 -2.21 4.99 -5.08
C LEU A 143 -0.84 4.35 -5.38
N LEU A 144 0.22 4.80 -4.70
CA LEU A 144 1.55 4.24 -4.88
C LEU A 144 1.63 2.78 -4.41
N GLN A 145 1.04 2.48 -3.25
CA GLN A 145 0.92 1.12 -2.74
C GLN A 145 0.16 0.23 -3.73
N LEU A 146 -0.93 0.73 -4.31
CA LEU A 146 -1.72 -0.02 -5.26
C LEU A 146 -0.94 -0.35 -6.54
N VAL A 147 -0.19 0.61 -7.09
CA VAL A 147 0.70 0.35 -8.24
C VAL A 147 1.70 -0.74 -7.90
N SER A 148 2.29 -0.69 -6.70
CA SER A 148 3.23 -1.71 -6.22
C SER A 148 2.59 -3.09 -6.08
N VAL A 149 1.38 -3.17 -5.53
CA VAL A 149 0.62 -4.43 -5.42
C VAL A 149 0.33 -5.02 -6.81
N ILE A 150 -0.04 -4.20 -7.79
CA ILE A 150 -0.31 -4.69 -9.15
C ILE A 150 0.97 -5.21 -9.81
N GLU A 151 2.10 -4.51 -9.69
CA GLU A 151 3.38 -5.01 -10.21
C GLU A 151 3.81 -6.30 -9.50
N PHE A 152 3.59 -6.40 -8.18
CA PHE A 152 3.81 -7.63 -7.43
C PHE A 152 2.93 -8.77 -7.94
N ILE A 153 1.64 -8.53 -8.23
CA ILE A 153 0.75 -9.54 -8.81
C ILE A 153 1.25 -9.99 -10.20
N VAL A 154 1.74 -9.07 -11.03
CA VAL A 154 2.29 -9.39 -12.35
C VAL A 154 3.58 -10.20 -12.23
N TRP A 155 4.47 -9.83 -11.31
CA TRP A 155 5.67 -10.60 -10.99
C TRP A 155 5.31 -11.99 -10.47
N TRP A 156 4.34 -12.08 -9.58
CA TRP A 156 3.85 -13.33 -9.01
C TRP A 156 3.27 -14.23 -10.09
N ASN A 157 2.48 -13.67 -11.03
CA ASN A 157 1.99 -14.40 -12.19
C ASN A 157 3.15 -15.02 -13.00
N LYS A 158 4.17 -14.24 -13.36
CA LYS A 158 5.34 -14.73 -14.12
C LYS A 158 6.10 -15.83 -13.38
N TYR A 159 6.14 -15.77 -12.05
CA TYR A 159 6.80 -16.79 -11.24
C TYR A 159 6.12 -18.16 -11.31
N TRP A 160 4.77 -18.21 -11.32
CA TRP A 160 4.02 -19.47 -11.41
C TRP A 160 3.76 -19.95 -12.83
N THR A 161 3.81 -19.05 -13.80
CA THR A 161 3.73 -19.38 -15.22
C THR A 161 5.01 -18.95 -15.95
N PRO A 162 6.15 -19.62 -15.71
CA PRO A 162 7.36 -19.39 -16.49
C PRO A 162 7.14 -19.81 -17.95
N ASP A 163 7.90 -19.21 -18.87
CA ASP A 163 7.75 -19.36 -20.32
C ASP A 163 8.05 -20.77 -20.87
N ASP A 164 8.57 -21.69 -20.03
CA ASP A 164 8.92 -23.05 -20.42
C ASP A 164 7.80 -24.09 -20.20
N GLU A 165 7.43 -24.75 -21.30
CA GLU A 165 6.65 -26.00 -21.49
C GLU A 165 5.23 -26.16 -20.91
N LYS A 166 4.46 -27.03 -21.61
CA LYS A 166 3.06 -27.45 -21.38
C LYS A 166 2.63 -27.68 -19.92
N LYS A 167 3.55 -28.02 -19.00
CA LYS A 167 3.26 -28.19 -17.56
C LYS A 167 2.93 -26.86 -16.86
N SER A 168 3.55 -25.76 -17.28
CA SER A 168 3.32 -24.39 -16.79
C SER A 168 1.88 -23.93 -17.09
N CYS A 169 1.35 -24.29 -18.25
CA CYS A 169 -0.03 -23.96 -18.66
C CYS A 169 -1.10 -24.65 -17.79
N SER A 170 -0.90 -25.93 -17.46
CA SER A 170 -1.82 -26.69 -16.58
C SER A 170 -1.85 -26.13 -15.15
N LEU A 171 -0.66 -25.80 -14.60
CA LEU A 171 -0.54 -25.25 -13.25
C LEU A 171 -1.13 -23.83 -13.15
N GLY A 172 -0.84 -22.96 -14.13
CA GLY A 172 -1.40 -21.61 -14.18
C GLY A 172 -2.93 -21.60 -14.24
N LEU A 173 -3.52 -22.50 -15.04
CA LEU A 173 -4.97 -22.64 -15.15
C LEU A 173 -5.60 -23.18 -13.86
N PHE A 174 -4.96 -24.15 -13.21
CA PHE A 174 -5.38 -24.67 -11.90
C PHE A 174 -5.38 -23.58 -10.83
N MET A 175 -4.27 -22.84 -10.69
CA MET A 175 -4.15 -21.75 -9.72
C MET A 175 -5.15 -20.63 -10.02
N SER A 176 -5.34 -20.28 -11.29
CA SER A 176 -6.35 -19.30 -11.69
C SER A 176 -7.77 -19.73 -11.28
N THR A 177 -8.09 -21.01 -11.46
CA THR A 177 -9.40 -21.57 -11.08
C THR A 177 -9.63 -21.43 -9.59
N ILE A 178 -8.62 -21.72 -8.76
CA ILE A 178 -8.69 -21.55 -7.30
C ILE A 178 -9.02 -20.10 -6.94
N PHE A 179 -8.32 -19.12 -7.51
CA PHE A 179 -8.55 -17.71 -7.20
C PHE A 179 -9.95 -17.24 -7.62
N TYR A 180 -10.46 -17.67 -8.78
CA TYR A 180 -11.83 -17.34 -9.20
C TYR A 180 -12.89 -18.00 -8.31
N VAL A 181 -12.72 -19.28 -7.96
CA VAL A 181 -13.62 -19.98 -7.03
C VAL A 181 -13.63 -19.29 -5.66
N ALA A 182 -12.47 -18.95 -5.12
CA ALA A 182 -12.35 -18.20 -3.87
C ALA A 182 -13.04 -16.82 -3.96
N SER A 183 -12.90 -16.12 -5.09
CA SER A 183 -13.55 -14.82 -5.32
C SER A 183 -15.08 -14.93 -5.34
N ILE A 184 -15.62 -15.94 -6.02
CA ILE A 184 -17.07 -16.20 -6.09
C ILE A 184 -17.62 -16.58 -4.71
N LEU A 185 -16.92 -17.46 -3.98
CA LEU A 185 -17.29 -17.83 -2.61
C LEU A 185 -17.25 -16.61 -1.68
N GLY A 186 -16.24 -15.75 -1.82
CA GLY A 186 -16.13 -14.49 -1.07
C GLY A 186 -17.32 -13.55 -1.33
N ILE A 187 -17.72 -13.38 -2.60
CA ILE A 187 -18.90 -12.59 -2.98
C ILE A 187 -20.18 -13.17 -2.37
N ALA A 188 -20.39 -14.49 -2.48
CA ALA A 188 -21.56 -15.16 -1.92
C ALA A 188 -21.63 -15.00 -0.39
N LEU A 189 -20.49 -15.17 0.30
CA LEU A 189 -20.39 -14.98 1.74
C LEU A 189 -20.66 -13.52 2.13
N MET A 190 -20.20 -12.54 1.35
CA MET A 190 -20.48 -11.14 1.61
C MET A 190 -21.98 -10.81 1.51
N TYR A 191 -22.68 -11.35 0.50
CA TYR A 191 -24.14 -11.20 0.43
C TYR A 191 -24.84 -11.76 1.66
N TYR A 192 -24.44 -12.96 2.08
CA TYR A 192 -25.02 -13.62 3.25
C TYR A 192 -24.78 -12.82 4.55
N LEU A 193 -23.56 -12.32 4.76
CA LEU A 193 -23.16 -11.69 6.03
C LEU A 193 -23.51 -10.20 6.12
N TYR A 194 -23.47 -9.45 5.02
CA TYR A 194 -23.56 -7.98 5.00
C TYR A 194 -24.76 -7.43 4.21
N ALA A 195 -25.49 -8.28 3.47
CA ALA A 195 -26.66 -7.88 2.70
C ALA A 195 -27.86 -8.86 2.81
N PRO A 196 -28.28 -9.28 4.04
CA PRO A 196 -29.35 -10.25 4.21
C PRO A 196 -30.75 -9.71 3.89
N ARG A 197 -30.91 -8.39 3.77
CA ARG A 197 -32.21 -7.70 3.59
C ARG A 197 -32.10 -6.64 2.50
N LEU A 198 -33.20 -6.39 1.81
CA LEU A 198 -33.30 -5.33 0.77
C LEU A 198 -33.04 -3.91 1.31
N ALA A 199 -33.17 -3.70 2.63
CA ALA A 199 -32.84 -2.43 3.28
C ALA A 199 -31.32 -2.11 3.24
N CYS A 200 -30.46 -3.10 3.01
CA CYS A 200 -29.00 -2.95 2.95
C CYS A 200 -28.52 -2.52 1.56
N ALA A 201 -29.19 -1.53 0.96
CA ALA A 201 -29.01 -1.15 -0.44
C ALA A 201 -27.56 -0.76 -0.79
N ILE A 202 -26.85 -0.07 0.12
CA ILE A 202 -25.46 0.36 -0.09
C ILE A 202 -24.49 -0.83 -0.12
N ASN A 203 -24.66 -1.81 0.79
CA ASN A 203 -23.84 -3.01 0.81
C ASN A 203 -24.14 -3.89 -0.43
N ILE A 204 -25.40 -4.00 -0.82
CA ILE A 204 -25.80 -4.66 -2.08
C ILE A 204 -25.11 -3.99 -3.27
N PHE A 205 -25.13 -2.66 -3.33
CA PHE A 205 -24.47 -1.91 -4.41
C PHE A 205 -22.96 -2.17 -4.46
N PHE A 206 -22.26 -2.11 -3.34
CA PHE A 206 -20.82 -2.40 -3.32
C PHE A 206 -20.51 -3.84 -3.78
N ILE A 207 -21.21 -4.84 -3.25
CA ILE A 207 -20.95 -6.24 -3.60
C ILE A 207 -21.31 -6.54 -5.06
N THR A 208 -22.45 -6.03 -5.55
CA THR A 208 -22.85 -6.17 -6.96
C THR A 208 -21.83 -5.54 -7.90
N TRP A 209 -21.35 -4.34 -7.57
CA TRP A 209 -20.36 -3.64 -8.38
C TRP A 209 -19.01 -4.37 -8.40
N THR A 210 -18.53 -4.88 -7.25
CA THR A 210 -17.34 -5.73 -7.19
C THR A 210 -17.48 -6.97 -8.08
N ALA A 211 -18.64 -7.63 -8.07
CA ALA A 211 -18.90 -8.79 -8.94
C ALA A 211 -18.85 -8.42 -10.43
N ILE A 212 -19.38 -7.25 -10.80
CA ILE A 212 -19.28 -6.72 -12.17
C ILE A 212 -17.81 -6.46 -12.54
N LEU A 213 -17.02 -5.84 -11.67
CA LEU A 213 -15.60 -5.59 -11.91
C LEU A 213 -14.82 -6.89 -12.12
N VAL A 214 -15.07 -7.93 -11.32
CA VAL A 214 -14.48 -9.27 -11.50
C VAL A 214 -14.81 -9.84 -12.89
N LEU A 215 -16.10 -9.79 -13.27
CA LEU A 215 -16.56 -10.28 -14.57
C LEU A 215 -15.89 -9.53 -15.73
N VAL A 216 -15.84 -8.21 -15.66
CA VAL A 216 -15.21 -7.35 -16.68
C VAL A 216 -13.71 -7.66 -16.81
N MET A 217 -12.99 -7.79 -15.70
CA MET A 217 -11.56 -8.16 -15.72
C MET A 217 -11.33 -9.55 -16.33
N MET A 218 -12.19 -10.52 -16.04
CA MET A 218 -12.12 -11.86 -16.63
C MET A 218 -12.33 -11.82 -18.15
N ILE A 219 -13.40 -11.14 -18.62
CA ILE A 219 -13.72 -11.02 -20.06
C ILE A 219 -12.57 -10.34 -20.82
N ILE A 220 -12.05 -9.23 -20.30
CA ILE A 220 -10.97 -8.49 -20.97
C ILE A 220 -9.67 -9.30 -21.00
N SER A 221 -9.38 -10.08 -19.95
CA SER A 221 -8.18 -10.93 -19.92
C SER A 221 -8.23 -12.07 -20.95
N LEU A 222 -9.44 -12.62 -21.19
CA LEU A 222 -9.69 -13.65 -22.20
C LEU A 222 -9.75 -13.10 -23.64
N HIS A 223 -9.85 -11.79 -23.81
CA HIS A 223 -9.96 -11.18 -25.12
C HIS A 223 -8.70 -11.44 -25.95
N SER A 224 -8.89 -11.88 -27.19
CA SER A 224 -7.82 -12.34 -28.08
C SER A 224 -6.71 -11.30 -28.32
N LEU A 225 -7.05 -10.01 -28.26
CA LEU A 225 -6.08 -8.92 -28.44
C LEU A 225 -5.17 -8.69 -27.22
N VAL A 226 -5.58 -9.10 -26.02
CA VAL A 226 -4.82 -8.91 -24.78
C VAL A 226 -4.07 -10.19 -24.42
N ASN A 227 -4.76 -11.34 -24.53
CA ASN A 227 -4.28 -12.70 -24.28
C ASN A 227 -3.28 -12.83 -23.12
N ARG A 228 -3.54 -12.12 -22.03
CA ARG A 228 -2.78 -12.22 -20.78
C ARG A 228 -3.42 -13.35 -19.98
N GLY A 229 -2.62 -14.36 -19.60
CA GLY A 229 -3.11 -15.55 -18.89
C GLY A 229 -4.06 -15.24 -17.72
N LEU A 230 -5.04 -16.13 -17.51
CA LEU A 230 -6.13 -15.98 -16.54
C LEU A 230 -5.68 -15.83 -15.08
N LEU A 231 -4.48 -16.29 -14.74
CA LEU A 231 -3.98 -16.29 -13.36
C LEU A 231 -3.84 -14.87 -12.80
N SER A 232 -3.30 -13.93 -13.57
CA SER A 232 -3.16 -12.53 -13.14
C SER A 232 -4.51 -11.89 -12.81
N SER A 233 -5.54 -12.14 -13.60
CA SER A 233 -6.88 -11.59 -13.36
C SER A 233 -7.62 -12.33 -12.25
N GLY A 234 -7.37 -13.61 -12.05
CA GLY A 234 -7.85 -14.36 -10.88
C GLY A 234 -7.29 -13.81 -9.57
N ILE A 235 -5.97 -13.58 -9.49
CA ILE A 235 -5.32 -12.98 -8.31
C ILE A 235 -5.88 -11.57 -8.05
N MET A 236 -6.04 -10.78 -9.11
CA MET A 236 -6.62 -9.44 -9.02
C MET A 236 -8.09 -9.48 -8.56
N ALA A 237 -8.89 -10.44 -9.04
CA ALA A 237 -10.26 -10.65 -8.61
C ALA A 237 -10.34 -10.94 -7.10
N SER A 238 -9.47 -11.80 -6.59
CA SER A 238 -9.40 -12.08 -5.15
C SER A 238 -8.99 -10.85 -4.35
N TYR A 239 -8.08 -10.03 -4.87
CA TYR A 239 -7.65 -8.79 -4.24
C TYR A 239 -8.80 -7.76 -4.13
N ILE A 240 -9.56 -7.52 -5.21
CA ILE A 240 -10.68 -6.58 -5.15
C ILE A 240 -11.83 -7.08 -4.28
N VAL A 241 -12.10 -8.39 -4.27
CA VAL A 241 -13.07 -9.02 -3.34
C VAL A 241 -12.62 -8.84 -1.89
N PHE A 242 -11.32 -8.98 -1.60
CA PHE A 242 -10.77 -8.71 -0.27
C PHE A 242 -10.91 -7.23 0.13
N LEU A 243 -10.66 -6.28 -0.80
CA LEU A 243 -10.84 -4.85 -0.53
C LEU A 243 -12.32 -4.51 -0.23
N CYS A 244 -13.25 -5.06 -1.01
CA CYS A 244 -14.69 -4.91 -0.76
C CYS A 244 -15.07 -5.45 0.62
N TRP A 245 -14.64 -6.68 0.95
CA TRP A 245 -14.88 -7.27 2.27
C TRP A 245 -14.29 -6.43 3.41
N SER A 246 -13.07 -5.91 3.24
CA SER A 246 -12.42 -5.01 4.20
C SER A 246 -13.18 -3.70 4.38
N ALA A 247 -13.81 -3.18 3.32
CA ALA A 247 -14.64 -1.98 3.36
C ALA A 247 -15.96 -2.20 4.11
N LEU A 248 -16.63 -3.34 3.86
CA LEU A 248 -17.86 -3.72 4.57
C LEU A 248 -17.60 -3.96 6.06
N ARG A 249 -16.44 -4.53 6.43
CA ARG A 249 -16.04 -4.65 7.85
C ARG A 249 -15.78 -3.31 8.55
N SER A 250 -15.53 -2.26 7.79
CA SER A 250 -15.32 -0.90 8.30
C SER A 250 -16.63 -0.13 8.51
N GLU A 251 -17.78 -0.71 8.14
CA GLU A 251 -19.10 -0.09 8.34
C GLU A 251 -19.33 0.27 9.83
N PRO A 252 -19.97 1.43 10.12
CA PRO A 252 -20.21 1.84 11.48
C PRO A 252 -21.02 0.83 12.32
N PRO A 253 -20.78 0.80 13.63
CA PRO A 253 -21.31 -0.24 14.51
C PRO A 253 -22.84 -0.25 14.70
N TYR A 254 -23.54 0.83 14.35
CA TYR A 254 -24.98 0.99 14.56
C TYR A 254 -25.81 0.52 13.36
N GLU A 255 -25.17 0.10 12.27
CA GLU A 255 -25.87 -0.41 11.11
C GLU A 255 -26.33 -1.86 11.29
N LYS A 256 -27.56 -2.13 10.86
CA LYS A 256 -28.24 -3.42 11.09
C LYS A 256 -27.94 -4.47 10.01
N CYS A 257 -27.04 -4.15 9.09
CA CYS A 257 -26.76 -4.98 7.91
C CYS A 257 -25.72 -6.08 8.15
N ASN A 258 -24.97 -6.02 9.26
CA ASN A 258 -23.93 -6.99 9.60
C ASN A 258 -24.45 -8.07 10.58
N VAL A 259 -24.64 -9.30 10.08
CA VAL A 259 -25.14 -10.45 10.87
C VAL A 259 -24.07 -10.98 11.85
N GLN A 260 -22.78 -10.90 11.48
CA GLN A 260 -21.66 -11.42 12.29
C GLN A 260 -21.58 -10.75 13.66
N LYS A 261 -21.97 -9.48 13.74
CA LYS A 261 -21.90 -8.68 14.96
C LYS A 261 -22.96 -9.08 16.00
N GLN A 262 -24.02 -9.75 15.59
CA GLN A 262 -25.10 -10.18 16.47
C GLN A 262 -24.76 -11.46 17.26
N VAL A 263 -23.71 -12.20 16.87
CA VAL A 263 -23.41 -13.56 17.35
C VAL A 263 -22.20 -13.63 18.31
N ASN A 264 -21.24 -12.70 18.25
CA ASN A 264 -19.99 -12.80 19.02
C ASN A 264 -19.98 -11.89 20.27
N SER A 265 -20.35 -12.43 21.44
CA SER A 265 -20.19 -11.75 22.73
C SER A 265 -18.81 -11.95 23.39
N ASN A 266 -17.90 -12.75 22.80
CA ASN A 266 -16.53 -12.97 23.30
C ASN A 266 -15.49 -12.18 22.47
N ALA A 267 -15.72 -10.87 22.35
CA ALA A 267 -15.18 -10.00 21.30
C ALA A 267 -13.80 -9.35 21.58
N ASP A 268 -13.17 -9.60 22.73
CA ASP A 268 -12.00 -8.81 23.13
C ASP A 268 -10.69 -9.29 22.47
N TRP A 269 -10.38 -10.59 22.54
CA TRP A 269 -9.13 -11.13 21.97
C TRP A 269 -9.05 -11.04 20.44
N THR A 270 -10.17 -11.22 19.75
CA THR A 270 -10.21 -11.15 18.28
C THR A 270 -10.06 -9.72 17.77
N THR A 271 -10.56 -8.73 18.52
CA THR A 271 -10.35 -7.30 18.25
C THR A 271 -8.87 -6.92 18.45
N ILE A 272 -8.26 -7.33 19.56
CA ILE A 272 -6.83 -7.09 19.84
C ILE A 272 -5.95 -7.72 18.75
N LEU A 273 -6.22 -8.97 18.39
CA LEU A 273 -5.47 -9.66 17.33
C LEU A 273 -5.62 -8.95 15.98
N SER A 274 -6.84 -8.55 15.62
CA SER A 274 -7.10 -7.81 14.36
C SER A 274 -6.38 -6.47 14.32
N PHE A 275 -6.29 -5.78 15.46
CA PHE A 275 -5.58 -4.52 15.61
C PHE A 275 -4.06 -4.70 15.41
N LEU A 276 -3.45 -5.72 16.01
CA LEU A 276 -2.02 -6.02 15.84
C LEU A 276 -1.70 -6.43 14.40
N ILE A 277 -2.58 -7.23 13.77
CA ILE A 277 -2.46 -7.58 12.34
C ILE A 277 -2.54 -6.31 11.48
N ALA A 278 -3.42 -5.36 11.80
CA ALA A 278 -3.51 -4.10 11.08
C ALA A 278 -2.20 -3.30 11.17
N ILE A 279 -1.59 -3.19 12.36
CA ILE A 279 -0.27 -2.55 12.53
C ILE A 279 0.79 -3.24 11.66
N GLY A 280 0.87 -4.57 11.71
CA GLY A 280 1.79 -5.35 10.88
C GLY A 280 1.56 -5.11 9.38
N THR A 281 0.30 -5.04 8.97
CA THR A 281 -0.09 -4.77 7.57
C THR A 281 0.35 -3.39 7.11
N ILE A 282 0.22 -2.36 7.95
CA ILE A 282 0.65 -0.98 7.64
C ILE A 282 2.17 -0.91 7.47
N VAL A 283 2.91 -1.57 8.36
CA VAL A 283 4.38 -1.61 8.27
C VAL A 283 4.81 -2.36 7.02
N MET A 284 4.22 -3.53 6.77
CA MET A 284 4.54 -4.34 5.59
C MET A 284 4.17 -3.63 4.29
N SER A 285 3.01 -2.99 4.21
CA SER A 285 2.61 -2.26 3.01
C SER A 285 3.53 -1.06 2.73
N THR A 286 3.91 -0.32 3.77
CA THR A 286 4.85 0.80 3.64
C THR A 286 6.23 0.31 3.22
N PHE A 287 6.72 -0.76 3.86
CA PHE A 287 8.02 -1.34 3.56
C PHE A 287 8.07 -1.93 2.15
N SER A 288 7.08 -2.73 1.74
CA SER A 288 7.02 -3.35 0.41
C SER A 288 6.94 -2.29 -0.69
N THR A 289 6.10 -1.26 -0.50
CA THR A 289 5.97 -0.15 -1.45
C THR A 289 7.27 0.66 -1.53
N GLY A 290 7.96 0.85 -0.40
CA GLY A 290 9.23 1.59 -0.35
C GLY A 290 10.38 0.88 -1.06
N ILE A 291 10.45 -0.46 -0.96
CA ILE A 291 11.49 -1.25 -1.65
C ILE A 291 11.23 -1.38 -3.15
N ASP A 292 9.98 -1.30 -3.58
CA ASP A 292 9.54 -1.36 -4.98
C ASP A 292 9.78 -0.04 -5.75
N SER A 293 10.88 0.65 -5.42
CA SER A 293 11.24 1.94 -6.01
C SER A 293 11.45 1.91 -7.52
N GLN A 294 11.69 0.72 -8.11
CA GLN A 294 11.87 0.52 -9.54
C GLN A 294 10.54 0.64 -10.31
N SER A 295 9.42 0.26 -9.70
CA SER A 295 8.09 0.35 -10.32
C SER A 295 7.65 1.80 -10.59
N PHE A 296 8.27 2.76 -9.91
CA PHE A 296 8.00 4.19 -10.06
C PHE A 296 8.98 4.91 -11.01
N GLN A 297 9.88 4.18 -11.68
CA GLN A 297 10.83 4.78 -12.63
C GLN A 297 10.19 4.98 -14.01
N PHE A 298 10.23 6.22 -14.49
CA PHE A 298 9.72 6.59 -15.82
C PHE A 298 10.64 6.17 -16.97
N ARG A 299 11.92 5.88 -16.70
CA ARG A 299 12.91 5.43 -17.68
C ARG A 299 13.47 4.08 -17.23
N LYS A 300 13.09 3.01 -17.93
CA LYS A 300 13.47 1.62 -17.61
C LYS A 300 14.72 1.13 -18.34
N ASP A 301 15.32 1.96 -19.20
CA ASP A 301 16.34 1.55 -20.17
C ASP A 301 17.80 1.85 -19.74
N GLU A 302 18.04 2.19 -18.47
CA GLU A 302 19.42 2.37 -17.95
C GLU A 302 19.98 1.02 -17.46
N VAL A 303 21.12 0.60 -18.00
CA VAL A 303 21.86 -0.59 -17.53
C VAL A 303 22.36 -0.32 -16.12
N GLN A 304 22.03 -1.21 -15.18
CA GLN A 304 22.43 -1.08 -13.77
C GLN A 304 23.89 -1.50 -13.60
N GLU A 305 24.73 -0.59 -13.09
CA GLU A 305 26.14 -0.84 -12.82
C GLU A 305 26.35 -1.46 -11.43
N GLU A 306 27.52 -2.09 -11.19
CA GLU A 306 27.78 -2.78 -9.92
C GLU A 306 27.80 -1.84 -8.71
N ASP A 307 28.28 -0.62 -8.90
CA ASP A 307 28.39 0.47 -7.92
C ASP A 307 27.09 1.28 -7.75
N ASP A 308 26.04 0.96 -8.50
CA ASP A 308 24.74 1.58 -8.34
C ASP A 308 24.04 1.15 -7.04
N ILE A 309 23.31 2.09 -6.45
CA ILE A 309 22.50 1.80 -5.29
C ILE A 309 21.43 0.72 -5.58
N PRO A 310 21.14 -0.18 -4.62
CA PRO A 310 20.24 -1.33 -4.87
C PRO A 310 18.74 -0.97 -4.95
N TYR A 311 18.40 0.30 -4.79
CA TYR A 311 17.05 0.88 -4.78
C TYR A 311 17.19 2.39 -4.65
N LYS A 312 16.19 3.16 -5.09
CA LYS A 312 16.23 4.62 -4.96
C LYS A 312 15.92 5.04 -3.52
N TYR A 313 16.94 5.45 -2.79
CA TYR A 313 16.84 5.87 -1.38
C TYR A 313 15.81 6.98 -1.16
N GLY A 314 15.77 7.97 -2.06
CA GLY A 314 14.78 9.03 -2.01
C GLY A 314 13.34 8.51 -2.05
N ILE A 315 13.00 7.71 -3.07
CA ILE A 315 11.64 7.15 -3.21
C ILE A 315 11.28 6.32 -1.96
N PHE A 316 12.20 5.51 -1.47
CA PHE A 316 11.99 4.74 -0.24
C PHE A 316 11.58 5.64 0.93
N HIS A 317 12.33 6.70 1.20
CA HIS A 317 12.02 7.63 2.31
C HIS A 317 10.74 8.44 2.06
N LEU A 318 10.46 8.81 0.81
CA LEU A 318 9.21 9.47 0.45
C LEU A 318 8.00 8.57 0.76
N ILE A 319 8.06 7.28 0.39
CA ILE A 319 7.01 6.31 0.71
C ILE A 319 6.80 6.19 2.21
N PHE A 320 7.86 6.15 3.02
CA PHE A 320 7.74 6.12 4.48
C PHE A 320 7.14 7.41 5.05
N SER A 321 7.47 8.58 4.48
CA SER A 321 6.85 9.84 4.88
C SER A 321 5.34 9.88 4.56
N LEU A 322 4.93 9.40 3.39
CA LEU A 322 3.52 9.25 3.02
C LEU A 322 2.83 8.15 3.86
N GLY A 323 3.54 7.08 4.18
CA GLY A 323 3.11 6.03 5.12
C GLY A 323 2.84 6.60 6.52
N ALA A 324 3.57 7.63 6.93
CA ALA A 324 3.33 8.32 8.20
C ALA A 324 1.97 9.03 8.24
N MET A 325 1.61 9.68 7.13
CA MET A 325 0.29 10.29 6.94
C MET A 325 -0.81 9.23 6.84
N TYR A 326 -0.53 8.13 6.13
CA TYR A 326 -1.45 7.00 5.99
C TYR A 326 -1.80 6.36 7.34
N PHE A 327 -0.82 5.96 8.16
CA PHE A 327 -1.14 5.35 9.45
C PHE A 327 -1.94 6.30 10.33
N ALA A 328 -1.65 7.61 10.31
CA ALA A 328 -2.47 8.58 11.06
C ALA A 328 -3.93 8.52 10.65
N MET A 329 -4.22 8.50 9.35
CA MET A 329 -5.60 8.41 8.86
C MET A 329 -6.27 7.12 9.31
N LEU A 330 -5.57 5.99 9.33
CA LEU A 330 -6.15 4.73 9.80
C LEU A 330 -6.47 4.76 11.30
N PHE A 331 -5.54 5.27 12.12
CA PHE A 331 -5.72 5.42 13.56
C PHE A 331 -6.87 6.36 13.93
N LEU A 332 -7.21 7.30 13.03
CA LEU A 332 -8.30 8.26 13.16
C LEU A 332 -9.56 7.85 12.38
N SER A 333 -9.59 6.66 11.78
CA SER A 333 -10.70 6.20 10.93
C SER A 333 -11.08 7.19 9.82
N TRP A 334 -10.11 7.91 9.26
CA TRP A 334 -10.29 8.94 8.23
C TRP A 334 -11.21 10.11 8.65
N ASN A 335 -11.49 10.27 9.94
CA ASN A 335 -12.38 11.29 10.47
C ASN A 335 -11.69 12.09 11.59
N LEU A 336 -11.44 13.38 11.34
CA LEU A 336 -10.78 14.26 12.32
C LEU A 336 -11.71 14.72 13.45
N LEU A 337 -13.03 14.66 13.26
CA LEU A 337 -14.01 15.11 14.24
C LEU A 337 -14.35 14.03 15.26
N ASN A 338 -14.41 12.76 14.81
CA ASN A 338 -14.78 11.61 15.62
C ASN A 338 -13.78 10.46 15.41
N PRO A 339 -12.63 10.49 16.09
CA PRO A 339 -11.60 9.47 15.94
C PRO A 339 -12.04 8.11 16.49
N ALA A 340 -11.33 7.06 16.07
CA ALA A 340 -11.58 5.68 16.44
C ALA A 340 -11.60 5.46 17.98
N LYS A 341 -12.39 4.47 18.43
CA LYS A 341 -12.39 4.00 19.83
C LYS A 341 -11.12 3.18 20.11
N GLU A 342 -10.84 2.92 21.38
CA GLU A 342 -9.72 2.06 21.80
C GLU A 342 -9.75 0.71 21.08
N TRP A 343 -8.57 0.20 20.73
CA TRP A 343 -8.41 -1.07 19.99
C TRP A 343 -9.15 -1.14 18.63
N SER A 344 -9.55 0.00 18.07
CA SER A 344 -10.16 0.08 16.74
C SER A 344 -9.33 0.96 15.79
N ILE A 345 -9.33 0.58 14.52
CA ILE A 345 -8.66 1.26 13.40
C ILE A 345 -9.63 1.17 12.22
N ASP A 346 -9.70 2.20 11.39
CA ASP A 346 -10.45 2.17 10.12
C ASP A 346 -11.94 1.82 10.26
N VAL A 347 -12.62 2.27 11.32
CA VAL A 347 -14.06 2.05 11.50
C VAL A 347 -14.83 3.34 11.26
N GLY A 348 -15.72 3.33 10.28
CA GLY A 348 -16.58 4.46 9.92
C GLY A 348 -16.82 4.56 8.41
N TRP A 349 -17.87 5.30 8.02
CA TRP A 349 -18.22 5.51 6.61
C TRP A 349 -17.07 6.09 5.78
N ALA A 350 -16.26 7.00 6.35
CA ALA A 350 -15.11 7.56 5.66
C ALA A 350 -14.09 6.47 5.28
N SER A 351 -13.78 5.57 6.21
CA SER A 351 -12.91 4.41 5.96
C SER A 351 -13.50 3.47 4.91
N THR A 352 -14.79 3.13 5.02
CA THR A 352 -15.50 2.30 4.04
C THR A 352 -15.37 2.87 2.63
N TRP A 353 -15.67 4.16 2.45
CA TRP A 353 -15.58 4.82 1.14
C TRP A 353 -14.16 4.86 0.60
N VAL A 354 -13.16 5.15 1.42
CA VAL A 354 -11.75 5.13 0.98
C VAL A 354 -11.34 3.75 0.47
N LYS A 355 -11.75 2.68 1.15
CA LYS A 355 -11.48 1.30 0.72
C LYS A 355 -12.20 0.93 -0.57
N ILE A 356 -13.46 1.32 -0.74
CA ILE A 356 -14.24 1.11 -1.98
C ILE A 356 -13.63 1.89 -3.15
N LEU A 357 -13.25 3.16 -2.94
CA LEU A 357 -12.58 3.95 -3.97
C LEU A 357 -11.23 3.35 -4.34
N ASN A 358 -10.46 2.85 -3.36
CA ASN A 358 -9.20 2.14 -3.61
C ASN A 358 -9.42 0.86 -4.43
N GLU A 359 -10.49 0.11 -4.17
CA GLU A 359 -10.88 -1.06 -4.97
C GLU A 359 -11.19 -0.68 -6.43
N TRP A 360 -11.97 0.38 -6.65
CA TRP A 360 -12.31 0.82 -8.00
C TRP A 360 -11.07 1.28 -8.76
N LEU A 361 -10.21 2.06 -8.11
CA LEU A 361 -8.92 2.48 -8.67
C LEU A 361 -8.03 1.27 -8.99
N ALA A 362 -8.03 0.24 -8.14
CA ALA A 362 -7.30 -1.00 -8.37
C ALA A 362 -7.73 -1.68 -9.67
N ALA A 363 -9.04 -1.90 -9.83
CA ALA A 363 -9.61 -2.47 -11.03
C ALA A 363 -9.32 -1.60 -12.26
N THR A 364 -9.48 -0.28 -12.17
CA THR A 364 -9.23 0.65 -13.28
C THR A 364 -7.76 0.63 -13.72
N ILE A 365 -6.80 0.73 -12.80
CA ILE A 365 -5.37 0.71 -13.14
C ILE A 365 -4.98 -0.65 -13.75
N TYR A 366 -5.50 -1.75 -13.21
CA TYR A 366 -5.27 -3.08 -13.75
C TYR A 366 -5.80 -3.22 -15.19
N LEU A 367 -7.06 -2.85 -15.42
CA LEU A 367 -7.68 -2.85 -16.74
C LEU A 367 -6.90 -1.96 -17.73
N TRP A 368 -6.48 -0.78 -17.29
CA TRP A 368 -5.65 0.10 -18.12
C TRP A 368 -4.31 -0.54 -18.48
N LYS A 369 -3.64 -1.25 -17.56
CA LYS A 369 -2.40 -1.99 -17.87
C LYS A 369 -2.61 -3.14 -18.85
N LEU A 370 -3.79 -3.75 -18.89
CA LEU A 370 -4.14 -4.77 -19.89
C LEU A 370 -4.40 -4.15 -21.26
N ILE A 371 -5.13 -3.04 -21.31
CA ILE A 371 -5.60 -2.41 -22.55
C ILE A 371 -4.53 -1.51 -23.18
N SER A 372 -3.72 -0.83 -22.38
CA SER A 372 -2.76 0.18 -22.85
C SER A 372 -1.78 -0.31 -23.92
N PRO A 373 -1.20 -1.53 -23.84
CA PRO A 373 -0.33 -2.05 -24.91
C PRO A 373 -1.07 -2.21 -26.24
N VAL A 374 -2.34 -2.67 -26.21
CA VAL A 374 -3.16 -2.90 -27.41
C VAL A 374 -3.52 -1.58 -28.08
N VAL A 375 -3.90 -0.57 -27.29
CA VAL A 375 -4.26 0.77 -27.79
C VAL A 375 -3.05 1.52 -28.34
N ARG A 376 -1.85 1.30 -27.78
CA ARG A 376 -0.61 1.99 -28.18
C ARG A 376 0.13 1.34 -29.35
N GLN A 377 -0.25 0.14 -29.78
CA GLN A 377 0.30 -0.45 -31.00
C GLN A 377 -0.25 0.32 -32.22
N PRO A 378 0.57 1.05 -33.01
CA PRO A 378 0.12 1.53 -34.29
C PRO A 378 -0.18 0.32 -35.17
N LYS A 379 -1.33 0.31 -35.84
CA LYS A 379 -1.70 -0.70 -36.85
C LYS A 379 -0.59 -0.79 -37.90
N VAL A 380 0.33 -1.73 -37.76
CA VAL A 380 1.29 -2.12 -38.81
C VAL A 380 1.00 -3.57 -39.17
N HIS A 381 -0.13 -3.81 -39.85
CA HIS A 381 -0.55 -5.03 -40.54
C HIS A 381 -1.48 -4.51 -41.66
N GLN A 382 -1.34 -4.76 -42.96
CA GLN A 382 -0.61 -5.73 -43.76
C GLN A 382 -0.33 -5.09 -45.14
N GLU A 383 0.86 -5.25 -45.72
CA GLU A 383 0.97 -5.26 -47.19
C GLU A 383 0.71 -6.71 -47.65
N PRO A 384 -0.19 -6.93 -48.62
CA PRO A 384 -0.42 -8.27 -49.16
C PRO A 384 0.79 -8.69 -50.00
N MET A 385 1.42 -9.79 -49.59
CA MET A 385 2.46 -10.45 -50.39
C MET A 385 1.80 -10.96 -51.68
N GLN A 386 2.08 -10.27 -52.77
CA GLN A 386 1.53 -10.54 -54.09
C GLN A 386 2.12 -11.86 -54.60
N GLN A 387 1.25 -12.85 -54.76
CA GLN A 387 1.52 -14.14 -55.35
C GLN A 387 1.86 -13.94 -56.84
N SER A 388 3.10 -14.24 -57.25
CA SER A 388 3.44 -14.47 -58.66
C SER A 388 3.67 -15.96 -58.85
N ASP A 389 2.64 -16.64 -59.34
CA ASP A 389 2.80 -17.84 -60.15
C ASP A 389 3.69 -17.48 -61.34
N ASP A 390 4.76 -18.24 -61.57
CA ASP A 390 5.25 -18.52 -62.92
C ASP A 390 5.88 -19.90 -62.93
N SER A 391 5.08 -20.85 -63.40
CA SER A 391 5.54 -22.09 -64.00
C SER A 391 5.45 -21.89 -65.51
N ILE A 392 6.54 -22.15 -66.24
CA ILE A 392 6.58 -22.79 -67.58
C ILE A 392 8.06 -23.03 -67.96
N LEU A 393 8.34 -24.31 -68.23
CA LEU A 393 9.54 -24.94 -68.82
C LEU A 393 9.72 -24.53 -70.31
N PRO A 394 10.79 -24.89 -71.07
CA PRO A 394 11.49 -26.19 -71.06
C PRO A 394 12.95 -26.19 -70.62
#